data_AF-A0A8S2S2Z4-F1
#
_entry.id   AF-A0A8S2S2Z4-F1
#
_cell.length_a   1.000
_cell.length_b   1.000
_cell.length_c   1.000
_cell.angle_alpha   90.00
_cell.angle_beta   90.00
_cell.angle_gamma   90.00
#
_symmetry.space_group_name_H-M   'P 1'
#
loop_
_entity.id
_entity.type
_entity.pdbx_description
1 polymer ?
#
loop_
_entity_poly.entity_id
_entity_poly.type
_entity_poly.pdbx_seq_one_letter_code
_entity_poly.pdbx_strand_id
1 'polypeptide(L)'
;GIFHFRFWRYQQWYDIVVDDRLPFLIKQRRLWGARNLFELNEFWVSLLEKAYAKLNGNYTNLGGGLPVNALTDFTGGIEQRFEFKSNLSVTHLRPDDLFDFIKSCIDFGSLIACSINADKRKTETILSNGLVIGHTYSITNYHVLPVTYDNKLSKLSDRGLIRFRNPWGNDIEWNGKWSDADPVWNLLDEKTRRRLSIQRKHDGEFWMSFNDFYKEFDVMEVCHISPDTYDEFGLNTQDYKHHWHMWYVLGSWRAGENSGGSCANSGCRHGCYYWRNPQFVIELTLNRSFNSNRLCMMIIALMQKPISSNSNSISNEQYVQIRLFKIKPNVTICEKKVYKPDEVERIASTGPYVNRREVSLLLKTTTGAYLIIPSMADVDQNCDFLLRIFSQDTTLGRTFVNIFANEHSEDFSRRNLNPQYTISEQSPMNIFFDATHSRENFPSSDLDEKRIDVIPIRPQRYADK
;
A
#
# COMPACT_ATOMS: atom_id res chain seq x y z
N GLY A 1 9.25 28.54 20.82
CA GLY A 1 10.22 27.50 20.44
C GLY A 1 9.99 26.15 21.08
N ILE A 2 8.76 25.62 21.01
CA ILE A 2 8.48 24.20 21.24
C ILE A 2 7.34 23.79 20.32
N PHE A 3 7.51 22.66 19.64
CA PHE A 3 6.59 22.10 18.66
C PHE A 3 6.57 20.58 18.84
N HIS A 4 5.54 19.91 18.31
CA HIS A 4 5.43 18.46 18.37
C HIS A 4 4.81 17.90 17.10
N PHE A 5 5.16 16.66 16.78
CA PHE A 5 4.69 15.93 15.60
C PHE A 5 4.46 14.48 15.97
N ARG A 6 3.41 13.87 15.41
CA ARG A 6 3.10 12.46 15.64
C ARG A 6 3.58 11.62 14.46
N PHE A 7 4.26 10.51 14.77
CA PHE A 7 4.73 9.54 13.79
C PHE A 7 4.27 8.14 14.16
N TRP A 8 3.90 7.35 13.18
CA TRP A 8 3.53 5.97 13.34
C TRP A 8 4.76 5.06 13.33
N ARG A 9 4.84 4.13 14.28
CA ARG A 9 5.81 3.03 14.32
C ARG A 9 5.15 1.79 14.89
N TYR A 10 5.16 0.70 14.13
CA TYR A 10 4.72 -0.62 14.59
C TYR A 10 3.35 -0.62 15.29
N GLN A 11 2.35 -0.02 14.64
CA GLN A 11 0.96 0.10 15.13
C GLN A 11 0.75 1.08 16.30
N GLN A 12 1.72 1.96 16.56
CA GLN A 12 1.62 2.97 17.62
C GLN A 12 2.01 4.35 17.10
N TRP A 13 1.30 5.37 17.56
CA TRP A 13 1.61 6.78 17.30
C TRP A 13 2.50 7.34 18.40
N TYR A 14 3.66 7.85 18.03
CA TYR A 14 4.66 8.46 18.91
C TYR A 14 4.61 9.97 18.77
N ASP A 15 4.45 10.68 19.87
CA ASP A 15 4.52 12.14 19.91
C ASP A 15 5.97 12.61 20.13
N ILE A 16 6.52 13.34 19.16
CA ILE A 16 7.90 13.78 19.12
C ILE A 16 7.98 15.30 19.25
N VAL A 17 8.44 15.73 20.43
CA VAL A 17 8.61 17.15 20.78
C VAL A 17 9.98 17.66 20.33
N VAL A 18 10.02 18.83 19.70
CA VAL A 18 11.24 19.52 19.24
C VAL A 18 11.19 21.02 19.53
N ASP A 19 12.36 21.62 19.73
CA ASP A 19 12.50 23.08 19.72
C ASP A 19 12.59 23.64 18.29
N ASP A 20 12.64 24.96 18.13
CA ASP A 20 12.67 25.67 16.83
C ASP A 20 14.07 25.99 16.31
N ARG A 21 15.14 25.48 16.93
CA ARG A 21 16.51 25.68 16.41
C ARG A 21 16.71 24.82 15.17
N LEU A 22 16.81 25.44 14.01
CA LEU A 22 16.99 24.76 12.73
C LEU A 22 18.42 24.92 12.21
N PRO A 23 19.01 23.88 11.58
CA PRO A 23 20.30 24.00 10.92
C PRO A 23 20.25 25.04 9.77
N PHE A 24 21.18 26.00 9.79
CA PHE A 24 21.22 27.09 8.80
C PHE A 24 22.58 27.13 8.08
N LEU A 25 22.54 27.21 6.76
CA LEU A 25 23.72 27.33 5.92
C LEU A 25 24.10 28.81 5.78
N ILE A 26 25.12 29.24 6.53
CA ILE A 26 25.57 30.64 6.56
C ILE A 26 25.96 31.15 5.16
N LYS A 27 26.72 30.37 4.38
CA LYS A 27 27.19 30.78 3.06
C LYS A 27 26.06 30.93 2.05
N GLN A 28 25.09 30.03 2.07
CA GLN A 28 23.94 30.02 1.16
C GLN A 28 22.74 30.83 1.69
N ARG A 29 22.84 31.40 2.90
CA ARG A 29 21.80 32.18 3.59
C ARG A 29 20.42 31.50 3.58
N ARG A 30 20.37 30.19 3.84
CA ARG A 30 19.14 29.39 3.83
C ARG A 30 19.18 28.25 4.84
N LEU A 31 18.01 27.72 5.19
CA LEU A 31 17.92 26.49 5.97
C LEU A 31 18.57 25.31 5.25
N TRP A 32 19.21 24.44 6.03
CA TRP A 32 19.68 23.13 5.59
C TRP A 32 18.53 22.12 5.74
N GLY A 33 18.33 21.27 4.72
CA GLY A 33 17.20 20.34 4.66
C GLY A 33 15.95 20.93 4.00
N ALA A 34 14.80 20.35 4.34
CA ALA A 34 13.50 20.65 3.78
C ALA A 34 13.01 22.05 4.18
N ARG A 35 12.47 22.81 3.23
CA ARG A 35 11.94 24.17 3.44
C ARG A 35 10.92 24.52 2.35
N ASN A 36 10.02 25.43 2.66
CA ASN A 36 9.21 26.06 1.61
C ASN A 36 10.10 27.01 0.77
N LEU A 37 9.96 26.93 -0.56
CA LEU A 37 10.71 27.77 -1.50
C LEU A 37 9.96 29.06 -1.88
N PHE A 38 8.65 29.11 -1.69
CA PHE A 38 7.78 30.21 -2.05
C PHE A 38 7.40 31.04 -0.82
N GLU A 39 6.97 30.38 0.26
CA GLU A 39 6.59 31.01 1.53
C GLU A 39 7.71 30.87 2.57
N LEU A 40 8.69 31.77 2.53
CA LEU A 40 9.90 31.68 3.37
C LEU A 40 9.65 31.80 4.88
N ASN A 41 8.47 32.27 5.28
CA ASN A 41 8.05 32.37 6.68
C ASN A 41 7.30 31.13 7.18
N GLU A 42 7.20 30.08 6.37
CA GLU A 42 6.57 28.80 6.73
C GLU A 42 7.64 27.76 7.12
N PHE A 43 7.61 27.31 8.38
CA PHE A 43 8.67 26.47 8.96
C PHE A 43 8.23 25.05 9.32
N TRP A 44 6.94 24.70 9.15
CA TRP A 44 6.43 23.40 9.62
C TRP A 44 7.13 22.22 8.95
N VAL A 45 7.48 22.33 7.65
CA VAL A 45 8.20 21.27 6.92
C VAL A 45 9.60 21.05 7.52
N SER A 46 10.32 22.13 7.82
CA SER A 46 11.66 22.05 8.43
C SER A 46 11.60 21.48 9.85
N LEU A 47 10.56 21.82 10.61
CA LEU A 47 10.32 21.29 11.95
C LEU A 47 9.87 19.82 11.92
N LEU A 48 9.07 19.42 10.93
CA LEU A 48 8.66 18.04 10.70
C LEU A 48 9.89 17.17 10.38
N GLU A 49 10.73 17.61 9.46
CA GLU A 49 11.99 16.93 9.12
C GLU A 49 12.89 16.80 10.37
N LYS A 50 12.97 17.84 11.20
CA LYS A 50 13.71 17.79 12.48
C LYS A 50 13.16 16.74 13.44
N ALA A 51 11.84 16.69 13.60
CA ALA A 51 11.19 15.71 14.48
C ALA A 51 11.39 14.29 13.95
N TYR A 52 11.32 14.10 12.63
CA TYR A 52 11.58 12.81 12.00
C TYR A 52 13.05 12.41 12.09
N ALA A 53 13.99 13.35 11.94
CA ALA A 53 15.42 13.12 12.19
C ALA A 53 15.66 12.69 13.63
N LYS A 54 15.01 13.34 14.61
CA LYS A 54 15.08 12.97 16.03
C LYS A 54 14.56 11.55 16.27
N LEU A 55 13.43 11.18 15.66
CA LEU A 55 12.88 9.82 15.74
C LEU A 55 13.85 8.77 15.19
N ASN A 56 14.58 9.11 14.12
CA ASN A 56 15.58 8.25 13.50
C ASN A 56 16.99 8.45 14.10
N GLY A 57 17.13 9.18 15.20
CA GLY A 57 18.37 9.44 15.92
C GLY A 57 19.12 10.69 15.47
N ASN A 58 19.23 10.97 14.17
CA ASN A 58 19.85 12.17 13.63
C ASN A 58 19.44 12.43 12.17
N TYR A 59 19.84 13.56 11.60
CA TYR A 59 19.55 13.91 10.21
C TYR A 59 20.28 13.03 9.18
N THR A 60 21.49 12.54 9.48
CA THR A 60 22.24 11.70 8.53
C THR A 60 21.55 10.36 8.27
N ASN A 61 20.77 9.86 9.24
CA ASN A 61 19.99 8.64 9.13
C ASN A 61 18.75 8.78 8.23
N LEU A 62 18.39 10.01 7.80
CA LEU A 62 17.34 10.23 6.81
C LEU A 62 17.83 10.03 5.37
N GLY A 63 19.15 10.03 5.15
CA GLY A 63 19.73 9.86 3.82
C GLY A 63 19.49 8.47 3.24
N GLY A 64 18.99 8.39 2.01
CA GLY A 64 18.78 7.12 1.30
C GLY A 64 17.49 6.36 1.67
N GLY A 65 16.59 6.97 2.43
CA GLY A 65 15.27 6.41 2.72
C GLY A 65 14.38 6.31 1.47
N LEU A 66 13.49 5.32 1.45
CA LEU A 66 12.44 5.22 0.43
C LEU A 66 11.27 6.15 0.78
N PRO A 67 10.67 6.88 -0.18
CA PRO A 67 9.49 7.71 0.06
C PRO A 67 8.36 6.95 0.74
N VAL A 68 8.12 5.72 0.32
CA VAL A 68 7.08 4.87 0.89
C VAL A 68 7.29 4.53 2.37
N ASN A 69 8.55 4.48 2.82
CA ASN A 69 8.84 4.27 4.23
C ASN A 69 8.37 5.45 5.09
N ALA A 70 8.63 6.66 4.61
CA ALA A 70 8.21 7.91 5.26
C ALA A 70 6.69 8.05 5.21
N LEU A 71 6.04 7.73 4.07
CA LEU A 71 4.58 7.72 3.98
C LEU A 71 3.94 6.82 5.03
N THR A 72 4.47 5.60 5.19
CA THR A 72 4.04 4.67 6.24
C THR A 72 4.25 5.25 7.63
N ASP A 73 5.38 5.90 7.92
CA ASP A 73 5.63 6.51 9.23
C ASP A 73 4.77 7.76 9.48
N PHE A 74 4.31 8.45 8.43
CA PHE A 74 3.49 9.66 8.55
C PHE A 74 2.00 9.35 8.63
N THR A 75 1.58 8.19 8.11
CA THR A 75 0.17 7.83 7.98
C THR A 75 -0.20 6.59 8.76
N GLY A 76 0.73 5.67 9.03
CA GLY A 76 0.42 4.32 9.50
C GLY A 76 -0.14 3.39 8.44
N GLY A 77 -0.13 3.80 7.17
CA GLY A 77 -0.62 3.01 6.05
C GLY A 77 0.19 1.75 5.75
N ILE A 78 -0.27 0.98 4.76
CA ILE A 78 0.47 -0.16 4.19
C ILE A 78 1.17 0.26 2.91
N GLU A 79 2.46 -0.07 2.78
CA GLU A 79 3.22 0.19 1.57
C GLU A 79 3.06 -0.90 0.52
N GLN A 80 3.06 -0.50 -0.75
CA GLN A 80 3.25 -1.36 -1.91
C GLN A 80 4.21 -0.69 -2.88
N ARG A 81 5.07 -1.48 -3.52
CA ARG A 81 6.01 -0.98 -4.53
C ARG A 81 5.95 -1.84 -5.77
N PHE A 82 5.91 -1.17 -6.92
CA PHE A 82 5.89 -1.73 -8.24
C PHE A 82 7.08 -1.21 -9.02
N GLU A 83 7.85 -2.12 -9.63
CA GLU A 83 8.94 -1.77 -10.54
C GLU A 83 8.56 -2.22 -11.95
N PHE A 84 8.54 -1.29 -12.90
CA PHE A 84 8.00 -1.52 -14.25
C PHE A 84 9.03 -2.11 -15.21
N LYS A 85 10.29 -1.67 -15.11
CA LYS A 85 11.37 -2.03 -16.05
C LYS A 85 12.36 -3.06 -15.50
N SER A 86 12.15 -3.54 -14.27
CA SER A 86 12.99 -4.55 -13.63
C SER A 86 12.48 -5.94 -13.98
N ASN A 87 13.31 -6.76 -14.62
CA ASN A 87 13.01 -8.18 -14.88
C ASN A 87 12.92 -9.03 -13.58
N LEU A 88 13.24 -8.43 -12.43
CA LEU A 88 13.21 -9.05 -11.11
C LEU A 88 11.96 -8.67 -10.30
N SER A 89 11.09 -7.81 -10.86
CA SER A 89 9.87 -7.36 -10.19
C SER A 89 8.87 -8.51 -10.14
N VAL A 90 8.61 -9.01 -8.94
CA VAL A 90 7.64 -10.08 -8.69
C VAL A 90 6.19 -9.60 -8.70
N THR A 91 5.99 -8.28 -8.75
CA THR A 91 4.69 -7.60 -8.83
C THR A 91 4.48 -7.00 -10.21
N HIS A 92 4.78 -7.75 -11.28
CA HIS A 92 4.39 -7.37 -12.62
C HIS A 92 2.87 -7.52 -12.77
N LEU A 93 2.14 -6.44 -12.48
CA LEU A 93 0.80 -6.28 -13.00
C LEU A 93 0.90 -6.09 -14.51
N ARG A 94 0.04 -6.77 -15.28
CA ARG A 94 -0.10 -6.43 -16.69
C ARG A 94 -0.50 -4.95 -16.79
N PRO A 95 -0.11 -4.24 -17.85
CA PRO A 95 -0.50 -2.85 -18.02
C PRO A 95 -2.02 -2.61 -17.86
N ASP A 96 -2.86 -3.57 -18.27
CA ASP A 96 -4.32 -3.52 -18.07
C ASP A 96 -4.69 -3.44 -16.58
N ASP A 97 -4.14 -4.36 -15.78
CA ASP A 97 -4.47 -4.48 -14.36
C ASP A 97 -3.92 -3.30 -13.53
N LEU A 98 -2.83 -2.67 -14.01
CA LEU A 98 -2.18 -1.54 -13.34
C LEU A 98 -3.01 -0.25 -13.38
N PHE A 99 -3.63 0.08 -14.52
CA PHE A 99 -4.45 1.30 -14.62
C PHE A 99 -5.69 1.22 -13.71
N ASP A 100 -6.38 0.07 -13.74
CA ASP A 100 -7.51 -0.19 -12.84
C ASP A 100 -7.08 -0.20 -11.37
N PHE A 101 -5.88 -0.69 -11.07
CA PHE A 101 -5.29 -0.62 -9.74
C PHE A 101 -5.05 0.83 -9.29
N ILE A 102 -4.44 1.68 -10.12
CA ILE A 102 -4.22 3.11 -9.81
C ILE A 102 -5.55 3.82 -9.55
N LYS A 103 -6.55 3.58 -10.41
CA LYS A 103 -7.91 4.09 -10.21
C LYS A 103 -8.45 3.68 -8.84
N SER A 104 -8.36 2.39 -8.52
CA SER A 104 -8.82 1.87 -7.23
C SER A 104 -8.08 2.55 -6.08
N CYS A 105 -6.77 2.71 -6.16
CA CYS A 105 -5.98 3.39 -5.13
C CYS A 105 -6.45 4.82 -4.89
N ILE A 106 -6.68 5.59 -5.96
CA ILE A 106 -7.17 6.97 -5.89
C ILE A 106 -8.59 7.01 -5.29
N ASP A 107 -9.48 6.10 -5.70
CA ASP A 107 -10.86 6.01 -5.18
C ASP A 107 -10.90 5.68 -3.67
N PHE A 108 -9.87 5.00 -3.16
CA PHE A 108 -9.65 4.69 -1.73
C PHE A 108 -8.82 5.74 -0.99
N GLY A 109 -8.43 6.84 -1.63
CA GLY A 109 -7.60 7.88 -1.01
C GLY A 109 -6.15 7.48 -0.74
N SER A 110 -5.65 6.41 -1.38
CA SER A 110 -4.26 6.00 -1.21
C SER A 110 -3.31 7.05 -1.77
N LEU A 111 -2.17 7.25 -1.08
CA LEU A 111 -1.12 8.16 -1.55
C LEU A 111 -0.23 7.42 -2.54
N ILE A 112 -0.03 8.00 -3.72
CA ILE A 112 0.73 7.35 -4.79
C ILE A 112 1.91 8.24 -5.17
N ALA A 113 3.11 7.69 -5.05
CA ALA A 113 4.36 8.28 -5.49
C ALA A 113 4.93 7.51 -6.67
N CYS A 114 5.65 8.18 -7.56
CA CYS A 114 6.37 7.53 -8.64
C CYS A 114 7.70 8.24 -8.91
N SER A 115 8.65 7.52 -9.50
CA SER A 115 9.97 8.08 -9.79
C SER A 115 10.58 7.45 -11.03
N ILE A 116 11.50 8.20 -11.63
CA ILE A 116 12.40 7.73 -12.67
C ILE A 116 13.76 7.53 -12.01
N ASN A 117 14.34 6.35 -12.14
CA ASN A 117 15.61 6.01 -11.55
C ASN A 117 16.72 6.83 -12.22
N ALA A 118 17.60 7.40 -11.40
CA ALA A 118 18.81 8.05 -11.86
C ALA A 118 20.03 7.17 -11.62
N ASP A 119 21.03 7.29 -12.49
CA ASP A 119 22.37 6.84 -12.15
C ASP A 119 22.91 7.66 -10.96
N LYS A 120 23.69 7.01 -10.09
CA LYS A 120 24.20 7.57 -8.81
C LYS A 120 24.92 8.92 -8.90
N ARG A 121 25.25 9.41 -10.10
CA ARG A 121 25.97 10.67 -10.35
C ARG A 121 25.10 11.78 -10.95
N LYS A 122 23.83 11.51 -11.26
CA LYS A 122 22.92 12.44 -11.96
C LYS A 122 21.52 12.44 -11.34
N THR A 123 21.41 12.85 -10.09
CA THR A 123 20.10 13.10 -9.45
C THR A 123 19.55 14.46 -9.90
N GLU A 124 18.23 14.59 -9.94
CA GLU A 124 17.51 15.83 -10.26
C GLU A 124 17.88 16.45 -11.61
N THR A 125 18.13 15.61 -12.62
CA THR A 125 18.43 16.09 -13.98
C THR A 125 17.16 16.14 -14.82
N ILE A 126 16.91 17.27 -15.47
CA ILE A 126 15.76 17.48 -16.35
C ILE A 126 16.03 16.80 -17.70
N LEU A 127 15.11 15.96 -18.14
CA LEU A 127 15.12 15.29 -19.44
C LEU A 127 14.55 16.19 -20.53
N SER A 128 14.78 15.83 -21.81
CA SER A 128 14.24 16.56 -22.95
C SER A 128 12.70 16.59 -22.99
N ASN A 129 12.04 15.62 -22.36
CA ASN A 129 10.59 15.54 -22.24
C ASN A 129 10.03 16.31 -21.00
N GLY A 130 10.88 17.03 -20.27
CA GLY A 130 10.52 17.84 -19.11
C GLY A 130 10.47 17.09 -17.77
N LEU A 131 10.55 15.75 -17.78
CA LEU A 131 10.60 14.95 -16.54
C LEU A 131 11.97 15.03 -15.88
N VAL A 132 12.01 14.81 -14.57
CA VAL A 132 13.22 14.89 -13.74
C VAL A 132 13.57 13.49 -13.24
N ILE A 133 14.80 13.05 -13.49
CA ILE A 133 15.30 11.76 -12.99
C ILE A 133 15.80 11.85 -11.55
N GLY A 134 15.70 10.75 -10.81
CA GLY A 134 16.09 10.70 -9.40
C GLY A 134 15.22 11.59 -8.51
N HIS A 135 13.99 11.85 -8.96
CA HIS A 135 13.03 12.73 -8.32
C HIS A 135 11.68 12.04 -8.16
N THR A 136 10.94 12.40 -7.12
CA THR A 136 9.64 11.81 -6.79
C THR A 136 8.51 12.72 -7.23
N TYR A 137 7.57 12.15 -7.98
CA TYR A 137 6.31 12.76 -8.38
C TYR A 137 5.16 12.13 -7.60
N SER A 138 4.07 12.88 -7.42
CA SER A 138 2.82 12.34 -6.87
C SER A 138 1.82 12.09 -7.99
N ILE A 139 1.08 10.98 -7.95
CA ILE A 139 -0.11 10.78 -8.78
C ILE A 139 -1.32 11.28 -7.99
N THR A 140 -2.04 12.25 -8.56
CA THR A 140 -3.10 12.99 -7.84
C THR A 140 -4.50 12.74 -8.38
N ASN A 141 -4.63 12.24 -9.62
CA ASN A 141 -5.94 11.92 -10.20
C ASN A 141 -5.81 11.01 -11.43
N TYR A 142 -6.95 10.52 -11.92
CA TYR A 142 -7.05 9.77 -13.17
C TYR A 142 -8.28 10.22 -13.97
N HIS A 143 -8.24 9.96 -15.27
CA HIS A 143 -9.39 10.17 -16.14
C HIS A 143 -9.52 9.07 -17.19
N VAL A 144 -10.69 8.43 -17.24
CA VAL A 144 -11.02 7.46 -18.28
C VAL A 144 -11.57 8.19 -19.50
N LEU A 145 -10.93 7.99 -20.65
CA LEU A 145 -11.40 8.53 -21.92
C LEU A 145 -12.42 7.56 -22.55
N PRO A 146 -13.63 7.99 -22.89
CA PRO A 146 -14.63 7.17 -23.58
C PRO A 146 -14.09 6.59 -24.89
N VAL A 147 -14.38 5.30 -25.14
CA VAL A 147 -14.00 4.55 -26.36
C VAL A 147 -14.54 5.21 -27.65
N THR A 148 -15.56 6.07 -27.53
CA THR A 148 -16.23 6.76 -28.64
C THR A 148 -15.59 8.07 -29.08
N TYR A 149 -14.55 8.57 -28.39
CA TYR A 149 -13.77 9.67 -28.93
C TYR A 149 -13.01 9.16 -30.15
N ASP A 150 -13.39 9.71 -31.32
CA ASP A 150 -12.87 9.48 -32.69
C ASP A 150 -11.59 8.63 -32.73
N ASN A 151 -11.58 7.53 -33.50
CA ASN A 151 -10.55 6.46 -33.54
C ASN A 151 -9.07 6.91 -33.55
N LYS A 152 -8.79 8.20 -33.76
CA LYS A 152 -7.50 8.86 -33.59
C LYS A 152 -7.12 9.14 -32.13
N LEU A 153 -8.04 9.56 -31.26
CA LEU A 153 -7.74 9.81 -29.83
C LEU A 153 -7.57 8.52 -29.04
N SER A 154 -8.47 7.56 -29.22
CA SER A 154 -8.46 6.29 -28.50
C SER A 154 -7.11 5.57 -28.66
N LYS A 155 -6.59 5.47 -29.88
CA LYS A 155 -5.26 4.91 -30.21
C LYS A 155 -4.06 5.61 -29.54
N LEU A 156 -4.23 6.86 -29.09
CA LEU A 156 -3.15 7.67 -28.50
C LEU A 156 -3.19 7.65 -26.96
N SER A 157 -4.25 7.12 -26.37
CA SER A 157 -4.52 7.18 -24.92
C SER A 157 -5.25 5.94 -24.43
N ASP A 158 -4.95 4.77 -25.00
CA ASP A 158 -5.75 3.52 -25.03
C ASP A 158 -6.52 3.12 -23.75
N ARG A 159 -6.22 3.68 -22.57
CA ARG A 159 -6.95 3.44 -21.31
C ARG A 159 -7.41 4.70 -20.56
N GLY A 160 -6.68 5.81 -20.68
CA GLY A 160 -6.96 7.04 -19.96
C GLY A 160 -5.74 7.91 -19.68
N LEU A 161 -5.97 8.96 -18.93
CA LEU A 161 -4.97 9.93 -18.48
C LEU A 161 -4.73 9.80 -16.99
N ILE A 162 -3.51 10.07 -16.56
CA ILE A 162 -3.13 10.18 -15.15
C ILE A 162 -2.61 11.60 -14.92
N ARG A 163 -3.03 12.20 -13.80
CA ARG A 163 -2.54 13.50 -13.35
C ARG A 163 -1.40 13.30 -12.35
N PHE A 164 -0.31 14.00 -12.60
CA PHE A 164 0.89 14.01 -11.79
C PHE A 164 1.07 15.38 -11.17
N ARG A 165 1.87 15.44 -10.10
CA ARG A 165 2.37 16.66 -9.51
C ARG A 165 3.86 16.55 -9.23
N ASN A 166 4.63 17.48 -9.77
CA ASN A 166 5.99 17.76 -9.36
C ASN A 166 5.97 18.54 -8.03
N PRO A 167 6.53 18.01 -6.93
CA PRO A 167 6.55 18.70 -5.64
C PRO A 167 7.27 20.04 -5.62
N TRP A 168 8.16 20.31 -6.60
CA TRP A 168 8.79 21.63 -6.74
C TRP A 168 7.79 22.74 -7.04
N GLY A 169 6.62 22.40 -7.57
CA GLY A 169 5.53 23.35 -7.80
C GLY A 169 5.91 24.49 -8.75
N ASN A 170 6.75 24.18 -9.75
CA ASN A 170 7.22 25.13 -10.75
C ASN A 170 6.91 24.63 -12.17
N ASP A 171 7.37 25.37 -13.17
CA ASP A 171 7.17 25.13 -14.60
C ASP A 171 7.93 23.90 -15.17
N ILE A 172 8.63 23.14 -14.33
CA ILE A 172 9.31 21.90 -14.74
C ILE A 172 8.30 20.76 -14.75
N GLU A 173 7.61 20.67 -15.88
CA GLU A 173 6.49 19.77 -16.13
C GLU A 173 6.69 18.95 -17.42
N TRP A 174 5.87 17.93 -17.61
CA TRP A 174 5.82 17.15 -18.84
C TRP A 174 5.52 18.04 -20.05
N ASN A 175 6.37 17.98 -21.08
CA ASN A 175 6.19 18.77 -22.31
C ASN A 175 5.74 17.93 -23.52
N GLY A 176 5.44 16.65 -23.31
CA GLY A 176 4.95 15.75 -24.34
C GLY A 176 3.45 15.84 -24.54
N LYS A 177 2.86 14.75 -25.05
CA LYS A 177 1.43 14.70 -25.35
C LYS A 177 0.58 14.80 -24.09
N TRP A 178 -0.52 15.55 -24.12
CA TRP A 178 -1.37 15.91 -22.97
C TRP A 178 -0.73 16.86 -21.95
N SER A 179 0.42 17.45 -22.27
CA SER A 179 0.94 18.60 -21.51
C SER A 179 -0.05 19.77 -21.52
N ASP A 180 0.11 20.70 -20.60
CA ASP A 180 -0.78 21.86 -20.41
C ASP A 180 -0.96 22.74 -21.66
N ALA A 181 0.08 22.80 -22.50
CA ALA A 181 0.06 23.57 -23.74
C ALA A 181 -0.43 22.76 -24.96
N ASP A 182 -0.61 21.44 -24.85
CA ASP A 182 -0.89 20.57 -26.00
C ASP A 182 -2.25 20.89 -26.66
N PRO A 183 -2.29 21.16 -27.98
CA PRO A 183 -3.54 21.35 -28.71
C PRO A 183 -4.49 20.15 -28.67
N VAL A 184 -4.05 18.95 -28.28
CA VAL A 184 -4.92 17.76 -28.15
C VAL A 184 -6.12 18.02 -27.23
N TRP A 185 -5.97 18.90 -26.23
CA TRP A 185 -7.08 19.30 -25.36
C TRP A 185 -8.25 19.92 -26.14
N ASN A 186 -7.97 20.53 -27.31
CA ASN A 186 -9.01 21.11 -28.17
C ASN A 186 -9.95 20.07 -28.79
N LEU A 187 -9.62 18.80 -28.71
CA LEU A 187 -10.43 17.70 -29.22
C LEU A 187 -11.45 17.20 -28.19
N LEU A 188 -11.31 17.56 -26.92
CA LEU A 188 -12.29 17.22 -25.87
C LEU A 188 -13.43 18.22 -25.82
N ASP A 189 -14.62 17.78 -25.41
CA ASP A 189 -15.73 18.69 -25.15
C ASP A 189 -15.47 19.59 -23.93
N GLU A 190 -16.14 20.74 -23.89
CA GLU A 190 -15.90 21.75 -22.86
C GLU A 190 -16.18 21.23 -21.44
N LYS A 191 -17.21 20.37 -21.30
CA LYS A 191 -17.56 19.76 -20.01
C LYS A 191 -16.45 18.86 -19.49
N THR A 192 -15.83 18.05 -20.35
CA THR A 192 -14.70 17.22 -19.94
C THR A 192 -13.49 18.08 -19.59
N ARG A 193 -13.17 19.11 -20.38
CA ARG A 193 -12.05 20.02 -20.06
C ARG A 193 -12.21 20.72 -18.71
N ARG A 194 -13.42 21.21 -18.41
CA ARG A 194 -13.75 21.81 -17.11
C ARG A 194 -13.59 20.80 -15.97
N ARG A 195 -14.06 19.56 -16.16
CA ARG A 195 -13.91 18.50 -15.14
C ARG A 195 -12.45 18.15 -14.87
N LEU A 196 -11.61 18.11 -15.90
CA LEU A 196 -10.18 17.84 -15.76
C LEU A 196 -9.40 19.01 -15.16
N SER A 197 -10.07 20.14 -14.93
CA SER A 197 -9.47 21.36 -14.38
C SER A 197 -8.17 21.72 -15.09
N ILE A 198 -8.15 21.59 -16.42
CA ILE A 198 -6.98 21.92 -17.24
C ILE A 198 -6.73 23.40 -17.08
N GLN A 199 -5.70 23.76 -16.32
CA GLN A 199 -5.30 25.13 -16.09
C GLN A 199 -3.85 25.21 -16.53
N ARG A 200 -3.55 26.12 -17.46
CA ARG A 200 -2.17 26.43 -17.82
C ARG A 200 -1.55 27.17 -16.66
N LYS A 201 -1.00 26.43 -15.72
CA LYS A 201 -0.35 26.95 -14.52
C LYS A 201 1.06 26.39 -14.48
N HIS A 202 1.91 27.07 -13.72
CA HIS A 202 3.27 26.63 -13.45
C HIS A 202 3.31 26.14 -12.01
N ASP A 203 2.45 25.18 -11.69
CA ASP A 203 2.23 24.66 -10.33
C ASP A 203 2.72 23.21 -10.18
N GLY A 204 3.38 22.68 -11.20
CA GLY A 204 3.93 21.34 -11.26
C GLY A 204 2.90 20.26 -11.53
N GLU A 205 1.59 20.58 -11.63
CA GLU A 205 0.57 19.61 -12.01
C GLU A 205 0.49 19.45 -13.53
N PHE A 206 0.50 18.21 -14.02
CA PHE A 206 0.33 17.93 -15.44
C PHE A 206 -0.38 16.61 -15.67
N TRP A 207 -0.99 16.46 -16.85
CA TRP A 207 -1.55 15.19 -17.29
C TRP A 207 -0.62 14.50 -18.29
N MET A 208 -0.64 13.16 -18.28
CA MET A 208 -0.03 12.36 -19.34
C MET A 208 -0.87 11.11 -19.60
N SER A 209 -0.66 10.48 -20.76
CA SER A 209 -1.33 9.21 -21.05
C SER A 209 -0.78 8.09 -20.16
N PHE A 210 -1.62 7.10 -19.83
CA PHE A 210 -1.16 5.92 -19.09
C PHE A 210 0.00 5.20 -19.79
N ASN A 211 -0.01 5.16 -21.13
CA ASN A 211 1.03 4.52 -21.91
C ASN A 211 2.38 5.25 -21.78
N ASP A 212 2.37 6.58 -21.75
CA ASP A 212 3.58 7.36 -21.55
C ASP A 212 4.09 7.21 -20.11
N PHE A 213 3.19 7.23 -19.11
CA PHE A 213 3.55 6.91 -17.72
C PHE A 213 4.29 5.57 -17.62
N TYR A 214 3.72 4.50 -18.19
CA TYR A 214 4.31 3.16 -18.14
C TYR A 214 5.67 3.06 -18.86
N LYS A 215 5.90 3.90 -19.88
CA LYS A 215 7.18 3.94 -20.62
C LYS A 215 8.24 4.76 -19.92
N GLU A 216 7.87 5.91 -19.37
CA GLU A 216 8.82 6.88 -18.83
C GLU A 216 9.23 6.53 -17.40
N PHE A 217 8.29 6.16 -16.53
CA PHE A 217 8.56 5.90 -15.11
C PHE A 217 9.12 4.49 -14.86
N ASP A 218 9.90 4.35 -13.79
CA ASP A 218 10.52 3.07 -13.42
C ASP A 218 9.87 2.42 -12.20
N VAL A 219 9.40 3.25 -11.27
CA VAL A 219 8.90 2.82 -9.96
C VAL A 219 7.60 3.56 -9.63
N MET A 220 6.65 2.82 -9.08
CA MET A 220 5.47 3.37 -8.41
C MET A 220 5.36 2.78 -7.01
N GLU A 221 5.13 3.65 -6.04
CA GLU A 221 4.96 3.33 -4.63
C GLU A 221 3.58 3.81 -4.18
N VAL A 222 2.85 2.95 -3.49
CA VAL A 222 1.51 3.24 -2.98
C VAL A 222 1.52 3.08 -1.48
N CYS A 223 0.97 4.06 -0.77
CA CYS A 223 0.67 3.96 0.64
C CYS A 223 -0.86 3.94 0.81
N HIS A 224 -1.40 2.79 1.16
CA HIS A 224 -2.81 2.64 1.48
C HIS A 224 -3.04 3.18 2.89
N ILE A 225 -3.84 4.23 3.02
CA ILE A 225 -4.08 4.89 4.30
C ILE A 225 -4.79 3.92 5.26
N SER A 226 -4.31 3.88 6.51
CA SER A 226 -4.89 3.03 7.55
C SER A 226 -6.24 3.59 8.02
N PRO A 227 -7.20 2.74 8.40
CA PRO A 227 -8.44 3.19 9.03
C PRO A 227 -8.19 4.10 10.24
N ASP A 228 -7.21 3.75 11.08
CA ASP A 228 -6.84 4.52 12.29
C ASP A 228 -6.33 5.93 11.95
N THR A 229 -5.79 6.13 10.74
CA THR A 229 -5.32 7.43 10.26
C THR A 229 -6.48 8.40 10.13
N TYR A 230 -7.64 7.93 9.66
CA TYR A 230 -8.81 8.78 9.48
C TYR A 230 -9.30 9.31 10.83
N ASP A 231 -9.35 8.45 11.84
CA ASP A 231 -9.74 8.84 13.20
C ASP A 231 -8.71 9.78 13.84
N GLU A 232 -7.42 9.46 13.74
CA GLU A 232 -6.32 10.23 14.32
C GLU A 232 -6.24 11.66 13.77
N PHE A 233 -6.49 11.85 12.47
CA PHE A 233 -6.46 13.16 11.82
C PHE A 233 -7.85 13.81 11.65
N GLY A 234 -8.91 13.18 12.18
CA GLY A 234 -10.28 13.69 12.05
C GLY A 234 -10.75 13.83 10.60
N LEU A 235 -10.22 13.01 9.69
CA LEU A 235 -10.60 13.01 8.29
C LEU A 235 -11.99 12.40 8.13
N ASN A 236 -12.84 13.04 7.32
CA ASN A 236 -14.19 12.53 7.09
C ASN A 236 -14.13 11.31 6.17
N THR A 237 -14.54 10.14 6.67
CA THR A 237 -14.59 8.90 5.90
C THR A 237 -15.54 8.98 4.69
N GLN A 238 -16.46 9.96 4.67
CA GLN A 238 -17.37 10.22 3.55
C GLN A 238 -16.70 10.88 2.33
N ASP A 239 -15.49 11.45 2.50
CA ASP A 239 -14.77 12.09 1.39
C ASP A 239 -14.22 11.06 0.39
N TYR A 240 -14.18 9.78 0.79
CA TYR A 240 -13.68 8.67 -0.02
C TYR A 240 -14.80 7.70 -0.37
N LYS A 241 -14.73 7.12 -1.57
CA LYS A 241 -15.76 6.18 -2.05
C LYS A 241 -15.74 4.87 -1.30
N HIS A 242 -14.57 4.46 -0.81
CA HIS A 242 -14.32 3.20 -0.14
C HIS A 242 -13.32 3.40 0.99
N HIS A 243 -13.42 2.56 2.03
CA HIS A 243 -12.48 2.52 3.15
C HIS A 243 -12.00 1.08 3.37
N TRP A 244 -10.83 0.95 4.00
CA TRP A 244 -10.30 -0.36 4.40
C TRP A 244 -10.85 -0.77 5.76
N HIS A 245 -11.02 -2.07 5.97
CA HIS A 245 -11.04 -2.69 7.29
C HIS A 245 -9.65 -3.22 7.59
N MET A 246 -9.14 -2.97 8.80
CA MET A 246 -7.82 -3.42 9.21
C MET A 246 -7.90 -4.50 10.29
N TRP A 247 -7.09 -5.53 10.12
CA TRP A 247 -6.68 -6.43 11.20
C TRP A 247 -5.16 -6.44 11.31
N TYR A 248 -4.62 -6.60 12.51
CA TYR A 248 -3.19 -6.73 12.71
C TYR A 248 -2.83 -7.67 13.86
N VAL A 249 -1.59 -8.13 13.86
CA VAL A 249 -0.98 -8.89 14.96
C VAL A 249 0.51 -8.59 15.07
N LEU A 250 0.99 -8.51 16.31
CA LEU A 250 2.42 -8.52 16.61
C LEU A 250 2.86 -9.95 16.84
N GLY A 251 3.89 -10.38 16.12
CA GLY A 251 4.46 -11.71 16.21
C GLY A 251 5.98 -11.67 16.35
N SER A 252 6.56 -12.85 16.54
CA SER A 252 8.00 -13.01 16.68
C SER A 252 8.47 -14.31 16.06
N TRP A 253 9.59 -14.25 15.36
CA TRP A 253 10.44 -15.40 15.13
C TRP A 253 11.45 -15.53 16.28
N ARG A 254 11.57 -16.75 16.81
CA ARG A 254 12.43 -17.13 17.93
C ARG A 254 13.29 -18.33 17.53
N ALA A 255 14.60 -18.19 17.73
CA ALA A 255 15.58 -19.23 17.43
C ALA A 255 15.34 -20.48 18.27
N GLY A 256 15.46 -21.67 17.67
CA GLY A 256 15.19 -22.96 18.32
C GLY A 256 13.71 -23.31 18.50
N GLU A 257 12.80 -22.37 18.24
CA GLU A 257 11.36 -22.56 18.40
C GLU A 257 10.66 -22.54 17.04
N ASN A 258 10.38 -21.35 16.51
CA ASN A 258 9.48 -21.12 15.38
C ASN A 258 10.15 -20.40 14.20
N SER A 259 11.46 -20.14 14.27
CA SER A 259 12.24 -19.52 13.20
C SER A 259 12.61 -20.57 12.14
N GLY A 260 11.59 -21.02 11.39
CA GLY A 260 11.67 -22.17 10.50
C GLY A 260 12.34 -21.90 9.15
N GLY A 261 12.72 -20.66 8.86
CA GLY A 261 13.38 -20.24 7.62
C GLY A 261 12.57 -20.51 6.35
N SER A 262 13.24 -20.46 5.19
CA SER A 262 12.60 -20.67 3.89
C SER A 262 12.30 -22.13 3.57
N CYS A 263 11.33 -22.35 2.67
CA CYS A 263 11.05 -23.71 2.19
C CYS A 263 12.15 -24.31 1.32
N ALA A 264 13.11 -23.51 0.82
CA ALA A 264 14.20 -23.97 -0.04
C ALA A 264 15.34 -24.61 0.77
N ASN A 265 15.42 -24.29 2.07
CA ASN A 265 16.34 -24.92 3.00
C ASN A 265 15.95 -26.38 3.34
N SER A 266 14.94 -26.94 2.67
CA SER A 266 14.51 -28.34 2.74
C SER A 266 15.58 -29.36 2.32
N GLY A 267 16.75 -28.91 1.85
CA GLY A 267 17.94 -29.74 1.65
C GLY A 267 18.80 -29.96 2.91
N CYS A 268 18.47 -29.33 4.04
CA CYS A 268 19.16 -29.58 5.31
C CYS A 268 18.84 -30.99 5.82
N ARG A 269 19.86 -31.69 6.36
CA ARG A 269 19.82 -33.11 6.82
C ARG A 269 18.70 -33.48 7.81
N HIS A 270 17.88 -32.52 8.24
CA HIS A 270 16.90 -32.65 9.32
C HIS A 270 15.45 -32.26 8.93
N GLY A 271 15.15 -32.09 7.64
CA GLY A 271 13.79 -31.84 7.13
C GLY A 271 13.42 -30.37 6.92
N CYS A 272 12.20 -30.12 6.41
CA CYS A 272 11.70 -28.78 6.09
C CYS A 272 11.10 -28.11 7.33
N TYR A 273 11.84 -27.20 7.97
CA TYR A 273 11.39 -26.45 9.15
C TYR A 273 10.41 -25.32 8.83
N TYR A 274 10.18 -25.00 7.57
CA TYR A 274 9.31 -23.92 7.12
C TYR A 274 7.93 -23.90 7.79
N TRP A 275 7.34 -25.07 8.03
CA TRP A 275 6.00 -25.19 8.62
C TRP A 275 5.94 -24.89 10.13
N ARG A 276 7.10 -24.68 10.77
CA ARG A 276 7.22 -24.18 12.15
C ARG A 276 7.11 -22.66 12.26
N ASN A 277 7.23 -21.93 11.14
CA ASN A 277 7.00 -20.50 11.13
C ASN A 277 5.58 -20.19 11.66
N PRO A 278 5.38 -19.03 12.31
CA PRO A 278 4.06 -18.60 12.76
C PRO A 278 3.00 -18.74 11.68
N GLN A 279 1.82 -19.22 12.04
CA GLN A 279 0.73 -19.47 11.12
C GLN A 279 -0.50 -18.66 11.52
N PHE A 280 -1.07 -17.92 10.58
CA PHE A 280 -2.24 -17.07 10.81
C PHE A 280 -3.37 -17.50 9.88
N VAL A 281 -4.53 -17.82 10.45
CA VAL A 281 -5.71 -18.20 9.67
C VAL A 281 -6.65 -17.02 9.57
N ILE A 282 -7.11 -16.72 8.36
CA ILE A 282 -8.17 -15.74 8.12
C ILE A 282 -9.34 -16.38 7.39
N GLU A 283 -10.55 -16.01 7.79
CA GLU A 283 -11.78 -16.40 7.10
C GLU A 283 -12.41 -15.20 6.41
N LEU A 284 -12.44 -15.24 5.08
CA LEU A 284 -13.04 -14.20 4.25
C LEU A 284 -14.50 -14.54 3.95
N THR A 285 -15.39 -13.65 4.38
CA THR A 285 -16.83 -13.72 4.11
C THR A 285 -17.26 -12.51 3.30
N LEU A 286 -18.08 -12.72 2.26
CA LEU A 286 -18.61 -11.63 1.45
C LEU A 286 -19.72 -10.93 2.21
N ASN A 287 -19.61 -9.61 2.35
CA ASN A 287 -20.79 -8.79 2.60
C ASN A 287 -21.56 -8.66 1.28
N ARG A 288 -22.80 -9.15 1.24
CA ARG A 288 -23.57 -9.38 -0.01
C ARG A 288 -23.97 -8.11 -0.77
N SER A 289 -23.63 -6.93 -0.26
CA SER A 289 -24.11 -5.63 -0.71
C SER A 289 -23.30 -4.99 -1.84
N PHE A 290 -22.04 -5.39 -2.09
CA PHE A 290 -21.12 -4.56 -2.89
C PHE A 290 -20.46 -5.19 -4.12
N ASN A 291 -20.58 -6.50 -4.37
CA ASN A 291 -19.78 -7.11 -5.44
C ASN A 291 -20.51 -8.19 -6.25
N SER A 292 -20.86 -7.86 -7.50
CA SER A 292 -21.41 -8.79 -8.51
C SER A 292 -20.45 -9.93 -8.88
N ASN A 293 -19.13 -9.72 -8.71
CA ASN A 293 -18.11 -10.69 -9.07
C ASN A 293 -17.71 -11.67 -7.93
N ARG A 294 -18.28 -11.54 -6.72
CA ARG A 294 -17.96 -12.39 -5.55
C ARG A 294 -16.47 -12.47 -5.18
N LEU A 295 -15.67 -11.46 -5.55
CA LEU A 295 -14.26 -11.38 -5.19
C LEU A 295 -14.06 -10.40 -4.02
N CYS A 296 -13.22 -10.79 -3.08
CA CYS A 296 -12.76 -9.99 -1.96
C CYS A 296 -11.37 -9.42 -2.32
N MET A 297 -11.21 -8.10 -2.17
CA MET A 297 -9.89 -7.47 -2.26
C MET A 297 -9.28 -7.39 -0.86
N MET A 298 -8.02 -7.83 -0.76
CA MET A 298 -7.25 -7.71 0.47
C MET A 298 -5.78 -7.39 0.19
N ILE A 299 -5.13 -6.73 1.16
CA ILE A 299 -3.71 -6.46 1.18
C ILE A 299 -3.15 -7.07 2.45
N ILE A 300 -2.11 -7.89 2.33
CA ILE A 300 -1.39 -8.49 3.46
C ILE A 300 0.00 -7.87 3.51
N ALA A 301 0.39 -7.29 4.64
CA ALA A 301 1.68 -6.66 4.82
C ALA A 301 2.41 -7.20 6.05
N LEU A 302 3.70 -7.47 5.90
CA LEU A 302 4.60 -7.96 6.95
C LEU A 302 5.72 -6.96 7.13
N MET A 303 5.71 -6.26 8.26
CA MET A 303 6.77 -5.35 8.68
C MET A 303 7.65 -6.03 9.71
N GLN A 304 8.97 -6.05 9.48
CA GLN A 304 9.92 -6.47 10.51
C GLN A 304 10.25 -5.32 11.45
N LYS A 305 10.33 -5.64 12.74
CA LYS A 305 10.80 -4.75 13.78
C LYS A 305 12.27 -5.09 14.06
N PRO A 306 13.20 -4.18 13.76
CA PRO A 306 14.61 -4.41 14.01
C PRO A 306 14.81 -4.64 15.50
N ILE A 307 15.62 -5.65 15.83
CA ILE A 307 16.07 -5.85 17.21
C ILE A 307 16.95 -4.66 17.56
N SER A 308 16.61 -3.97 18.64
CA SER A 308 17.46 -2.94 19.24
C SER A 308 18.75 -3.56 19.74
N SER A 309 19.72 -3.80 18.86
CA SER A 309 21.10 -4.04 19.25
C SER A 309 21.84 -2.70 19.29
N ASN A 310 22.62 -2.48 20.34
CA ASN A 310 23.55 -1.35 20.51
C ASN A 310 24.69 -1.33 19.45
N SER A 311 24.49 -1.91 18.25
CA SER A 311 25.51 -2.00 17.21
C SER A 311 25.21 -1.03 16.07
N ASN A 312 26.21 -0.22 15.71
CA ASN A 312 26.24 0.70 14.58
C ASN A 312 26.14 0.02 13.18
N SER A 313 25.40 -1.07 13.04
CA SER A 313 25.20 -1.78 11.77
C SER A 313 24.00 -1.20 11.00
N ILE A 314 24.27 -0.73 9.78
CA ILE A 314 23.37 0.05 8.93
C ILE A 314 22.22 -0.77 8.31
N SER A 315 22.15 -2.09 8.51
CA SER A 315 20.86 -2.80 8.36
C SER A 315 20.78 -4.05 9.24
N ASN A 316 19.89 -4.04 10.22
CA ASN A 316 19.47 -5.23 10.98
C ASN A 316 18.27 -5.92 10.31
N GLU A 317 17.94 -5.53 9.08
CA GLU A 317 16.82 -6.07 8.32
C GLU A 317 17.16 -7.45 7.76
N GLN A 318 16.22 -8.37 7.96
CA GLN A 318 16.26 -9.74 7.50
C GLN A 318 15.59 -9.86 6.13
N TYR A 319 15.96 -10.90 5.40
CA TYR A 319 15.27 -11.27 4.17
C TYR A 319 13.94 -11.93 4.54
N VAL A 320 12.81 -11.27 4.25
CA VAL A 320 11.45 -11.71 4.67
C VAL A 320 10.54 -12.01 3.47
N GLN A 321 9.53 -12.86 3.70
CA GLN A 321 8.51 -13.22 2.72
C GLN A 321 7.19 -13.58 3.41
N ILE A 322 6.07 -13.30 2.73
CA ILE A 322 4.76 -13.89 3.06
C ILE A 322 4.42 -14.96 2.03
N ARG A 323 3.89 -16.10 2.49
CA ARG A 323 3.14 -17.03 1.63
C ARG A 323 1.71 -17.17 2.08
N LEU A 324 0.82 -17.19 1.10
CA LEU A 324 -0.60 -17.40 1.29
C LEU A 324 -1.01 -18.76 0.73
N PHE A 325 -1.78 -19.49 1.52
CA PHE A 325 -2.40 -20.74 1.13
C PHE A 325 -3.92 -20.68 1.34
N LYS A 326 -4.67 -21.43 0.55
CA LYS A 326 -6.10 -21.69 0.78
C LYS A 326 -6.22 -23.00 1.54
N ILE A 327 -7.00 -22.99 2.62
CA ILE A 327 -7.27 -24.19 3.41
C ILE A 327 -8.31 -25.02 2.65
N LYS A 328 -8.06 -26.32 2.51
CA LYS A 328 -8.98 -27.21 1.78
C LYS A 328 -10.34 -27.32 2.51
N PRO A 329 -11.47 -27.42 1.79
CA PRO A 329 -12.80 -27.40 2.40
C PRO A 329 -13.08 -28.50 3.43
N ASN A 330 -12.39 -29.65 3.32
CA ASN A 330 -12.52 -30.79 4.21
C ASN A 330 -11.66 -30.69 5.48
N VAL A 331 -10.86 -29.64 5.62
CA VAL A 331 -9.96 -29.44 6.76
C VAL A 331 -10.67 -28.63 7.83
N THR A 332 -10.83 -29.21 9.00
CA THR A 332 -11.38 -28.49 10.17
C THR A 332 -10.45 -27.36 10.58
N ILE A 333 -11.02 -26.16 10.70
CA ILE A 333 -10.34 -24.96 11.16
C ILE A 333 -10.34 -24.94 12.69
N CYS A 334 -9.17 -24.75 13.30
CA CYS A 334 -9.01 -24.72 14.75
C CYS A 334 -7.84 -23.80 15.14
N GLU A 335 -8.02 -23.00 16.19
CA GLU A 335 -7.07 -21.98 16.62
C GLU A 335 -5.69 -22.53 16.98
N LYS A 336 -5.66 -23.77 17.50
CA LYS A 336 -4.46 -24.42 18.07
C LYS A 336 -3.82 -25.46 17.15
N LYS A 337 -4.29 -25.55 15.90
CA LYS A 337 -3.85 -26.58 14.96
C LYS A 337 -2.77 -26.07 14.00
N VAL A 338 -1.54 -26.55 14.11
CA VAL A 338 -0.52 -26.29 13.09
C VAL A 338 -0.90 -27.00 11.78
N TYR A 339 -1.14 -26.22 10.73
CA TYR A 339 -1.54 -26.73 9.42
C TYR A 339 -0.34 -27.30 8.67
N LYS A 340 -0.58 -28.38 7.96
CA LYS A 340 0.42 -29.14 7.21
C LYS A 340 0.30 -28.93 5.69
N PRO A 341 1.37 -29.21 4.91
CA PRO A 341 1.36 -29.04 3.46
C PRO A 341 0.23 -29.76 2.73
N ASP A 342 -0.24 -30.90 3.23
CA ASP A 342 -1.31 -31.70 2.64
C ASP A 342 -2.72 -31.12 2.88
N GLU A 343 -2.86 -30.18 3.81
CA GLU A 343 -4.15 -29.57 4.20
C GLU A 343 -4.44 -28.26 3.48
N VAL A 344 -3.47 -27.72 2.75
CA VAL A 344 -3.53 -26.40 2.14
C VAL A 344 -3.04 -26.41 0.71
N GLU A 345 -3.43 -25.40 -0.06
CA GLU A 345 -3.00 -25.17 -1.44
C GLU A 345 -2.35 -23.79 -1.55
N ARG A 346 -1.14 -23.70 -2.12
CA ARG A 346 -0.45 -22.42 -2.26
C ARG A 346 -1.15 -21.55 -3.30
N ILE A 347 -1.53 -20.33 -2.89
CA ILE A 347 -2.21 -19.35 -3.75
C ILE A 347 -1.24 -18.28 -4.24
N ALA A 348 -0.45 -17.72 -3.34
CA ALA A 348 0.39 -16.57 -3.65
C ALA A 348 1.57 -16.43 -2.69
N SER A 349 2.48 -15.52 -3.01
CA SER A 349 3.58 -15.09 -2.14
C SER A 349 4.07 -13.70 -2.56
N THR A 350 4.78 -13.01 -1.68
CA THR A 350 5.42 -11.71 -1.97
C THR A 350 6.63 -11.80 -2.91
N GLY A 351 6.85 -12.94 -3.58
CA GLY A 351 7.99 -13.16 -4.48
C GLY A 351 9.23 -13.72 -3.78
N PRO A 352 10.48 -13.52 -4.25
CA PRO A 352 11.66 -13.95 -3.52
C PRO A 352 11.73 -13.29 -2.14
N TYR A 353 12.52 -13.85 -1.23
CA TYR A 353 12.83 -13.16 0.02
C TYR A 353 13.61 -11.89 -0.29
N VAL A 354 13.19 -10.78 0.30
CA VAL A 354 13.82 -9.47 0.09
C VAL A 354 14.21 -8.86 1.43
N ASN A 355 15.35 -8.17 1.44
CA ASN A 355 15.81 -7.42 2.59
C ASN A 355 15.17 -6.03 2.57
N ARG A 356 13.99 -5.94 3.19
CA ARG A 356 13.19 -4.70 3.29
C ARG A 356 12.45 -4.66 4.61
N ARG A 357 12.29 -3.45 5.16
CA ARG A 357 11.46 -3.18 6.34
C ARG A 357 10.06 -3.78 6.27
N GLU A 358 9.38 -3.67 5.12
CA GLU A 358 8.05 -4.24 4.90
C GLU A 358 7.95 -4.93 3.53
N VAL A 359 7.16 -6.01 3.47
CA VAL A 359 6.73 -6.67 2.23
C VAL A 359 5.22 -6.80 2.22
N SER A 360 4.62 -6.60 1.05
CA SER A 360 3.16 -6.55 0.90
C SER A 360 2.67 -7.38 -0.28
N LEU A 361 1.46 -7.92 -0.17
CA LEU A 361 0.79 -8.69 -1.20
C LEU A 361 -0.66 -8.20 -1.38
N LEU A 362 -0.99 -7.72 -2.57
CA LEU A 362 -2.36 -7.41 -2.99
C LEU A 362 -3.01 -8.62 -3.63
N LEU A 363 -4.25 -8.93 -3.25
CA LEU A 363 -5.00 -10.06 -3.76
C LEU A 363 -6.44 -9.70 -4.04
N LYS A 364 -6.97 -10.27 -5.14
CA LYS A 364 -8.40 -10.44 -5.39
C LYS A 364 -8.70 -11.92 -5.30
N THR A 365 -9.47 -12.36 -4.31
CA THR A 365 -9.71 -13.79 -4.05
C THR A 365 -11.16 -14.08 -3.71
N THR A 366 -11.57 -15.35 -3.79
CA THR A 366 -12.91 -15.78 -3.40
C THR A 366 -13.05 -15.88 -1.88
N THR A 367 -14.26 -16.10 -1.39
CA THR A 367 -14.47 -16.41 0.03
C THR A 367 -13.85 -17.76 0.41
N GLY A 368 -13.58 -17.89 1.70
CA GLY A 368 -13.03 -19.12 2.28
C GLY A 368 -11.97 -18.83 3.34
N ALA A 369 -11.34 -19.90 3.80
CA ALA A 369 -10.30 -19.84 4.81
C ALA A 369 -8.91 -19.87 4.17
N TYR A 370 -8.03 -19.00 4.64
CA TYR A 370 -6.68 -18.84 4.13
C TYR A 370 -5.68 -18.90 5.27
N LEU A 371 -4.52 -19.47 4.98
CA LEU A 371 -3.38 -19.58 5.88
C LEU A 371 -2.27 -18.65 5.39
N ILE A 372 -1.84 -17.74 6.25
CA ILE A 372 -0.73 -16.82 6.03
C ILE A 372 0.44 -17.33 6.85
N ILE A 373 1.57 -17.53 6.18
CA ILE A 373 2.84 -17.89 6.83
C ILE A 373 3.87 -16.81 6.49
N PRO A 374 4.16 -15.88 7.42
CA PRO A 374 5.32 -15.01 7.33
C PRO A 374 6.58 -15.79 7.74
N SER A 375 7.68 -15.57 7.01
CA SER A 375 8.95 -16.25 7.30
C SER A 375 10.14 -15.37 6.96
N MET A 376 11.27 -15.65 7.61
CA MET A 376 12.59 -15.20 7.19
C MET A 376 13.23 -16.23 6.25
N ALA A 377 14.25 -15.81 5.49
CA ALA A 377 14.99 -16.70 4.61
C ALA A 377 15.79 -17.75 5.40
N ASP A 378 16.49 -17.27 6.43
CA ASP A 378 17.35 -18.08 7.29
C ASP A 378 16.59 -18.66 8.48
N VAL A 379 17.06 -19.81 8.96
CA VAL A 379 16.54 -20.50 10.15
C VAL A 379 17.17 -19.93 11.42
N ASP A 380 16.52 -20.15 12.55
CA ASP A 380 17.04 -19.89 13.90
C ASP A 380 17.53 -18.44 14.12
N GLN A 381 16.87 -17.48 13.47
CA GLN A 381 17.05 -16.05 13.76
C GLN A 381 15.94 -15.53 14.67
N ASN A 382 16.28 -14.57 15.53
CA ASN A 382 15.31 -13.80 16.31
C ASN A 382 14.92 -12.55 15.52
N CYS A 383 13.63 -12.24 15.46
CA CYS A 383 13.13 -10.96 14.94
C CYS A 383 11.65 -10.81 15.32
N ASP A 384 11.23 -9.59 15.69
CA ASP A 384 9.82 -9.29 15.91
C ASP A 384 9.20 -8.75 14.62
N PHE A 385 7.90 -8.92 14.44
CA PHE A 385 7.20 -8.43 13.25
C PHE A 385 5.78 -7.98 13.56
N LEU A 386 5.24 -7.18 12.64
CA LEU A 386 3.86 -6.75 12.59
C LEU A 386 3.26 -7.25 11.28
N LEU A 387 2.24 -8.10 11.37
CA LEU A 387 1.45 -8.55 10.23
C LEU A 387 0.14 -7.76 10.20
N ARG A 388 -0.19 -7.15 9.07
CA ARG A 388 -1.38 -6.31 8.86
C ARG A 388 -2.16 -6.81 7.65
N ILE A 389 -3.48 -6.69 7.72
CA ILE A 389 -4.40 -7.08 6.67
C ILE A 389 -5.40 -5.96 6.47
N PHE A 390 -5.42 -5.37 5.28
CA PHE A 390 -6.46 -4.45 4.86
C PHE A 390 -7.44 -5.18 3.94
N SER A 391 -8.75 -5.08 4.18
CA SER A 391 -9.78 -5.66 3.32
C SER A 391 -10.90 -4.66 3.00
N GLN A 392 -11.49 -4.76 1.81
CA GLN A 392 -12.47 -3.78 1.32
C GLN A 392 -13.87 -3.94 1.95
N ASP A 393 -14.38 -5.16 2.11
CA ASP A 393 -15.81 -5.40 2.43
C ASP A 393 -16.05 -6.74 3.16
N THR A 394 -15.06 -7.26 3.89
CA THR A 394 -15.20 -8.56 4.56
C THR A 394 -15.22 -8.42 6.05
N THR A 395 -16.24 -8.99 6.70
CA THR A 395 -16.09 -9.47 8.07
C THR A 395 -15.00 -10.54 8.06
N LEU A 396 -13.82 -10.20 8.59
CA LEU A 396 -12.80 -11.17 8.97
C LEU A 396 -13.44 -12.03 10.06
N GLY A 397 -14.00 -13.17 9.63
CA GLY A 397 -14.97 -13.92 10.42
C GLY A 397 -14.35 -14.44 11.72
N ARG A 398 -13.09 -14.85 11.65
CA ARG A 398 -12.21 -15.21 12.76
C ARG A 398 -10.76 -15.07 12.31
N THR A 399 -9.88 -14.61 13.19
CA THR A 399 -8.43 -14.65 12.96
C THR A 399 -7.76 -15.29 14.16
N PHE A 400 -7.00 -16.36 13.90
CA PHE A 400 -6.35 -17.14 14.94
C PHE A 400 -4.85 -17.14 14.73
N VAL A 401 -4.11 -16.96 15.82
CA VAL A 401 -2.66 -17.13 15.87
C VAL A 401 -2.39 -18.55 16.28
N ASN A 402 -1.80 -19.35 15.39
CA ASN A 402 -1.38 -20.69 15.78
C ASN A 402 -0.03 -20.62 16.50
N ILE A 403 -0.12 -20.85 17.82
CA ILE A 403 0.89 -21.36 18.76
C ILE A 403 2.32 -21.32 18.22
N PHE A 404 3.00 -20.20 18.47
CA PHE A 404 4.43 -20.06 18.78
C PHE A 404 4.81 -18.56 18.88
N ALA A 405 3.92 -17.61 18.57
CA ALA A 405 4.12 -16.23 18.97
C ALA A 405 3.97 -16.14 20.50
N ASN A 406 5.05 -15.82 21.21
CA ASN A 406 4.96 -15.57 22.65
C ASN A 406 3.89 -14.50 22.91
N GLU A 407 2.88 -14.87 23.70
CA GLU A 407 2.00 -13.94 24.39
C GLU A 407 2.84 -13.17 25.43
N HIS A 408 3.62 -12.20 24.97
CA HIS A 408 3.96 -11.04 25.80
C HIS A 408 3.00 -9.92 25.43
N SER A 409 1.71 -10.19 25.63
CA SER A 409 0.76 -9.13 25.95
C SER A 409 1.06 -8.70 27.40
N GLU A 410 1.96 -7.74 27.56
CA GLU A 410 1.89 -6.89 28.75
C GLU A 410 0.55 -6.16 28.67
N ASP A 411 -0.44 -6.71 29.38
CA ASP A 411 -1.46 -6.04 30.20
C ASP A 411 -1.91 -4.61 29.78
N PHE A 412 -2.21 -4.39 28.50
CA PHE A 412 -2.92 -3.20 28.01
C PHE A 412 -4.41 -3.46 27.75
N SER A 413 -4.88 -4.69 27.94
CA SER A 413 -6.30 -5.09 27.85
C SER A 413 -7.12 -4.78 29.12
N ARG A 414 -6.57 -4.06 30.10
CA ARG A 414 -7.26 -3.66 31.35
C ARG A 414 -7.48 -2.16 31.54
N ARG A 415 -7.63 -1.39 30.45
CA ARG A 415 -8.34 -0.10 30.52
C ARG A 415 -9.47 -0.05 29.49
N ASN A 416 -10.61 -0.59 29.92
CA ASN A 416 -11.97 -0.27 29.49
C ASN A 416 -12.17 0.09 28.01
N LEU A 417 -12.29 -0.94 27.17
CA LEU A 417 -13.30 -0.93 26.11
C LEU A 417 -13.98 -2.30 26.13
N ASN A 418 -15.16 -2.35 26.76
CA ASN A 418 -16.06 -3.48 26.66
C ASN A 418 -16.37 -3.74 25.17
N PRO A 419 -16.25 -4.98 24.66
CA PRO A 419 -16.87 -5.34 23.41
C PRO A 419 -18.36 -5.55 23.68
N GLN A 420 -19.14 -4.47 23.68
CA GLN A 420 -20.60 -4.62 23.57
C GLN A 420 -20.96 -4.83 22.11
N TYR A 421 -21.25 -6.08 21.78
CA TYR A 421 -22.22 -6.38 20.74
C TYR A 421 -23.52 -5.64 21.07
N THR A 422 -24.02 -4.84 20.14
CA THR A 422 -25.45 -4.50 20.10
C THR A 422 -25.90 -4.51 18.65
N ILE A 423 -26.56 -5.60 18.28
CA ILE A 423 -27.57 -5.58 17.23
C ILE A 423 -28.77 -4.88 17.86
N SER A 424 -29.17 -3.73 17.32
CA SER A 424 -30.56 -3.28 17.43
C SER A 424 -30.95 -2.52 16.17
N GLU A 425 -31.69 -3.22 15.33
CA GLU A 425 -32.72 -2.61 14.50
C GLU A 425 -33.57 -1.70 15.38
N GLN A 426 -33.59 -0.40 15.08
CA GLN A 426 -34.76 0.47 15.21
C GLN A 426 -34.41 1.85 14.66
N SER A 427 -35.17 2.24 13.64
CA SER A 427 -35.33 3.62 13.18
C SER A 427 -36.82 3.78 12.87
N PRO A 428 -37.44 4.98 12.89
CA PRO A 428 -37.05 6.26 13.49
C PRO A 428 -38.17 6.82 14.40
N MET A 429 -37.85 7.80 15.27
CA MET A 429 -38.86 8.75 15.76
C MET A 429 -38.68 10.08 15.05
N ASN A 430 -39.64 10.37 14.17
CA ASN A 430 -39.82 11.65 13.50
C ASN A 430 -40.02 12.78 14.52
N ILE A 431 -39.29 13.87 14.33
CA ILE A 431 -39.84 15.21 14.48
C ILE A 431 -40.12 15.69 13.05
N PHE A 432 -41.42 15.80 12.74
CA PHE A 432 -42.11 16.43 11.60
C PHE A 432 -41.26 17.11 10.50
N PHE A 433 -41.46 16.70 9.23
CA PHE A 433 -42.49 17.29 8.35
C PHE A 433 -42.84 16.35 7.16
N ASP A 434 -44.12 16.45 6.81
CA ASP A 434 -45.03 15.73 5.90
C ASP A 434 -44.58 15.44 4.44
N ALA A 435 -44.97 14.27 3.89
CA ALA A 435 -45.96 14.13 2.80
C ALA A 435 -45.77 12.88 1.91
N THR A 436 -46.61 11.87 2.19
CA THR A 436 -47.39 11.03 1.24
C THR A 436 -46.74 10.03 0.23
N HIS A 437 -47.22 8.78 0.40
CA HIS A 437 -47.64 7.78 -0.63
C HIS A 437 -46.66 6.77 -1.28
N SER A 438 -46.53 5.62 -0.60
CA SER A 438 -47.10 4.30 -0.95
C SER A 438 -46.60 3.44 -2.14
N ARG A 439 -46.42 2.13 -1.81
CA ARG A 439 -46.66 0.87 -2.56
C ARG A 439 -45.46 0.07 -3.12
N GLU A 440 -45.09 -0.97 -2.35
CA GLU A 440 -45.07 -2.42 -2.67
C GLU A 440 -44.81 -2.89 -4.12
N ASN A 441 -43.78 -3.74 -4.34
CA ASN A 441 -43.91 -5.20 -4.54
C ASN A 441 -42.60 -5.89 -5.02
N PHE A 442 -42.40 -7.13 -4.52
CA PHE A 442 -41.37 -8.16 -4.81
C PHE A 442 -41.61 -8.90 -6.17
N PRO A 443 -40.95 -10.04 -6.53
CA PRO A 443 -39.53 -10.47 -6.60
C PRO A 443 -39.18 -11.27 -7.91
N SER A 444 -38.07 -12.05 -7.85
CA SER A 444 -37.69 -13.26 -8.65
C SER A 444 -37.01 -13.03 -10.03
N SER A 445 -36.11 -13.86 -10.58
CA SER A 445 -35.51 -15.17 -10.25
C SER A 445 -34.39 -15.52 -11.27
N ASP A 446 -33.54 -16.50 -10.92
CA ASP A 446 -32.83 -17.50 -11.77
C ASP A 446 -31.70 -17.08 -12.74
N LEU A 447 -30.45 -17.53 -12.48
CA LEU A 447 -29.73 -18.74 -12.99
C LEU A 447 -29.07 -18.49 -14.36
N ASP A 448 -27.73 -18.52 -14.42
CA ASP A 448 -27.03 -19.67 -15.03
C ASP A 448 -25.50 -19.49 -15.11
N GLU A 449 -24.85 -20.64 -15.04
CA GLU A 449 -23.43 -20.93 -15.14
C GLU A 449 -22.78 -20.43 -16.46
N LYS A 450 -21.49 -20.07 -16.42
CA LYS A 450 -20.43 -20.78 -17.18
C LYS A 450 -19.03 -20.15 -17.10
N ARG A 451 -18.07 -21.07 -16.93
CA ARG A 451 -16.69 -21.15 -17.47
C ARG A 451 -15.62 -20.17 -16.93
N ILE A 452 -14.71 -20.77 -16.17
CA ILE A 452 -13.37 -20.26 -15.85
C ILE A 452 -12.43 -20.81 -16.93
N ASP A 453 -11.76 -19.92 -17.65
CA ASP A 453 -10.64 -20.28 -18.54
C ASP A 453 -9.34 -20.30 -17.74
N VAL A 454 -8.69 -21.47 -17.72
CA VAL A 454 -7.34 -21.66 -17.17
C VAL A 454 -6.41 -21.96 -18.35
N ILE A 455 -5.45 -21.06 -18.60
CA ILE A 455 -4.39 -21.29 -19.58
C ILE A 455 -3.13 -21.78 -18.84
N PRO A 456 -2.69 -23.03 -19.05
CA PRO A 456 -1.47 -23.52 -18.42
C PRO A 456 -0.24 -23.14 -19.26
N ILE A 457 0.77 -22.55 -18.62
CA ILE A 457 2.10 -22.37 -19.22
C ILE A 457 3.06 -23.41 -18.65
N ARG A 458 3.62 -24.23 -19.55
CA ARG A 458 4.63 -25.25 -19.25
C ARG A 458 5.97 -24.61 -18.87
N PRO A 459 6.77 -25.25 -18.00
CA PRO A 459 8.11 -24.78 -17.69
C PRO A 459 9.07 -25.05 -18.86
N GLN A 460 9.76 -24.01 -19.34
CA GLN A 460 10.90 -24.15 -20.23
C GLN A 460 12.17 -24.31 -19.39
N ARG A 461 12.94 -25.35 -19.76
CA ARG A 461 14.23 -25.72 -19.19
C ARG A 461 15.27 -24.65 -19.51
N TYR A 462 16.05 -24.28 -18.49
CA TYR A 462 17.32 -23.58 -18.66
C TYR A 462 18.31 -24.47 -19.40
N ALA A 463 18.94 -23.93 -20.44
CA ALA A 463 20.15 -24.45 -21.03
C ALA A 463 21.25 -23.40 -20.81
N ASP A 464 22.37 -23.87 -20.29
CA ASP A 464 23.54 -23.12 -19.88
C ASP A 464 24.17 -22.31 -21.03
N LYS A 465 24.48 -21.03 -20.76
CA LYS A 465 25.85 -20.45 -20.81
C LYS A 465 25.85 -18.97 -20.45
#